data_AF-A0A6M1ZKT6-F1
#
_entry.id   AF-A0A6M1ZKT6-F1
#
_cell.length_a   1.000
_cell.length_b   1.000
_cell.length_c   1.000
_cell.angle_alpha   90.00
_cell.angle_beta   90.00
_cell.angle_gamma   90.00
#
_symmetry.space_group_name_H-M   'P 1'
#
loop_
_entity.id
_entity.type
_entity.pdbx_description
1 polymer ?
#
loop_
_entity_poly.entity_id
_entity_poly.type
_entity_poly.pdbx_seq_one_letter_code
_entity_poly.pdbx_strand_id
1 'polypeptide(L)'
;GFFKITKEFLRCKGSPLNPERVDTSNLDNVKVYLDCVGPAKHSLPLMNEKEGVYPVLLDILNYIQRKTKKRVVITCGHRCPKHNSYADTSNIAKTSKHMIGAEVDFYVQGLENAPLKVMDLIFDFYKEDSRYRGIEEYERFIQYQKDTDVSTPPWHNKEIFVKLNQYNEGRDFNNRHPYPYICIQVLYDRSTKLKVNYTWEKAHRGYLQH
;
A
#
# COMPACT_ATOMS: atom_id res chain seq x y z
N GLY A 1 -14.18 -0.78 -21.03
CA GLY A 1 -12.88 -0.45 -20.40
C GLY A 1 -13.07 -0.28 -18.91
N PHE A 2 -12.06 -0.56 -18.10
CA PHE A 2 -12.15 -0.40 -16.63
C PHE A 2 -12.11 1.08 -16.22
N PHE A 3 -12.83 1.43 -15.15
CA PHE A 3 -12.80 2.78 -14.58
C PHE A 3 -11.39 3.17 -14.15
N LYS A 4 -11.02 4.44 -14.38
CA LYS A 4 -9.77 5.00 -13.87
C LYS A 4 -9.73 4.85 -12.35
N ILE A 5 -8.62 4.32 -11.83
CA ILE A 5 -8.38 4.19 -10.40
C ILE A 5 -8.14 5.59 -9.85
N THR A 6 -8.98 6.00 -8.91
CA THR A 6 -8.86 7.26 -8.18
C THR A 6 -8.42 7.01 -6.74
N LYS A 7 -8.10 8.07 -5.99
CA LYS A 7 -7.77 7.97 -4.57
C LYS A 7 -8.84 7.24 -3.73
N GLU A 8 -10.10 7.29 -4.17
CA GLU A 8 -11.22 6.65 -3.49
C GLU A 8 -11.07 5.13 -3.38
N PHE A 9 -10.40 4.50 -4.35
CA PHE A 9 -10.11 3.06 -4.31
C PHE A 9 -9.08 2.67 -3.24
N LEU A 10 -8.34 3.65 -2.71
CA LEU A 10 -7.37 3.48 -1.64
C LEU A 10 -7.92 3.92 -0.29
N ARG A 11 -9.23 4.18 -0.14
CA ARG A 11 -9.80 4.42 1.18
C ARG A 11 -9.65 3.20 2.09
N CYS A 12 -9.63 3.47 3.38
CA CYS A 12 -9.69 2.45 4.42
C CYS A 12 -10.91 1.55 4.23
N LYS A 13 -10.71 0.25 4.45
CA LYS A 13 -11.76 -0.76 4.27
C LYS A 13 -12.23 -1.34 5.59
N GLY A 14 -11.89 -0.71 6.71
CA GLY A 14 -12.34 -1.14 8.02
C GLY A 14 -13.86 -1.12 8.11
N SER A 15 -14.39 -1.95 8.99
CA SER A 15 -15.82 -2.13 9.15
C SER A 15 -16.14 -2.45 10.60
N PRO A 16 -17.14 -1.78 11.22
CA PRO A 16 -17.58 -2.12 12.56
C PRO A 16 -18.29 -3.49 12.60
N LEU A 17 -18.61 -4.07 11.45
CA LEU A 17 -19.17 -5.42 11.32
C LEU A 17 -18.10 -6.52 11.39
N ASN A 18 -16.82 -6.16 11.32
CA ASN A 18 -15.75 -7.12 11.51
C ASN A 18 -15.76 -7.61 12.98
N PRO A 19 -15.58 -8.92 13.21
CA PRO A 19 -15.58 -9.46 14.56
C PRO A 19 -14.42 -8.88 15.37
N GLU A 20 -14.58 -8.83 16.69
CA GLU A 20 -13.49 -8.42 17.56
C GLU A 20 -12.31 -9.40 17.45
N ARG A 21 -11.09 -8.85 17.58
CA ARG A 21 -9.88 -9.64 17.64
C ARG A 21 -9.34 -9.64 19.06
N VAL A 22 -9.21 -10.82 19.64
CA VAL A 22 -8.64 -11.00 20.96
C VAL A 22 -7.21 -11.52 20.81
N ASP A 23 -6.25 -10.77 21.33
CA ASP A 23 -4.86 -11.18 21.46
C ASP A 23 -4.64 -11.76 22.86
N THR A 24 -4.55 -13.09 22.92
CA THR A 24 -4.31 -13.87 24.14
C THR A 24 -2.86 -14.32 24.27
N SER A 25 -1.93 -13.78 23.48
CA SER A 25 -0.50 -14.12 23.57
C SER A 25 0.12 -13.79 24.94
N ASN A 26 -0.50 -12.87 25.69
CA ASN A 26 -0.23 -12.61 27.09
C ASN A 26 -1.55 -12.71 27.88
N LEU A 27 -1.73 -13.79 28.65
CA LEU A 27 -2.95 -14.05 29.43
C LEU A 27 -3.18 -13.02 30.55
N ASP A 28 -2.12 -12.39 31.06
CA ASP A 28 -2.21 -11.34 32.08
C ASP A 28 -2.58 -9.97 31.48
N ASN A 29 -2.55 -9.85 30.15
CA ASN A 29 -2.86 -8.62 29.42
C ASN A 29 -3.55 -8.92 28.10
N VAL A 30 -4.72 -9.55 28.18
CA VAL A 30 -5.57 -9.82 27.02
C VAL A 30 -5.97 -8.49 26.37
N LYS A 31 -5.66 -8.33 25.08
CA LYS A 31 -6.03 -7.13 24.32
C LYS A 31 -7.15 -7.44 23.35
N VAL A 32 -8.18 -6.60 23.37
CA VAL A 32 -9.27 -6.63 22.40
C VAL A 32 -9.09 -5.51 21.40
N TYR A 33 -9.04 -5.87 20.12
CA TYR A 33 -8.94 -4.95 19.00
C TYR A 33 -10.28 -4.93 18.27
N LEU A 34 -10.89 -3.74 18.23
CA LEU A 34 -12.06 -3.47 17.42
C LEU A 34 -11.64 -2.72 16.16
N ASP A 35 -12.26 -3.05 15.05
CA ASP A 35 -12.00 -2.35 13.81
C ASP A 35 -12.54 -0.89 13.84
N CYS A 36 -12.18 -0.10 12.84
CA CYS A 36 -12.74 1.24 12.66
C CYS A 36 -14.20 1.20 12.20
N VAL A 37 -14.86 2.35 12.29
CA VAL A 37 -16.26 2.57 11.87
C VAL A 37 -16.42 2.74 10.35
N GLY A 38 -15.36 2.48 9.59
CA GLY A 38 -15.33 2.47 8.14
C GLY A 38 -15.01 3.81 7.45
N PRO A 39 -14.86 3.77 6.11
CA PRO A 39 -14.33 4.89 5.32
C PRO A 39 -15.21 6.14 5.30
N ALA A 40 -16.48 6.04 5.69
CA ALA A 40 -17.39 7.18 5.75
C ALA A 40 -17.17 8.05 7.01
N LYS A 41 -16.40 7.55 7.99
CA LYS A 41 -16.22 8.18 9.30
C LYS A 41 -14.84 8.78 9.52
N HIS A 42 -13.98 8.66 8.52
CA HIS A 42 -12.71 9.34 8.52
C HIS A 42 -12.21 9.53 7.09
N SER A 43 -11.42 10.57 6.89
CA SER A 43 -10.90 10.92 5.58
C SER A 43 -9.74 10.01 5.15
N LEU A 44 -9.29 10.18 3.89
CA LEU A 44 -7.91 9.86 3.51
C LEU A 44 -6.93 10.81 4.22
N PRO A 45 -5.62 10.53 4.22
CA PRO A 45 -4.63 11.47 4.72
C PRO A 45 -4.75 12.85 4.05
N LEU A 46 -4.54 13.90 4.82
CA LEU A 46 -4.48 15.27 4.35
C LEU A 46 -3.07 15.55 3.80
N MET A 47 -3.02 15.83 2.51
CA MET A 47 -1.82 16.27 1.79
C MET A 47 -2.10 17.69 1.30
N ASN A 48 -1.35 18.68 1.80
CA ASN A 48 -1.61 20.09 1.56
C ASN A 48 -3.09 20.45 1.86
N GLU A 49 -3.55 20.09 3.06
CA GLU A 49 -4.90 20.36 3.58
C GLU A 49 -6.06 19.68 2.82
N LYS A 50 -5.76 18.82 1.85
CA LYS A 50 -6.76 18.09 1.07
C LYS A 50 -6.57 16.59 1.19
N GLU A 51 -7.68 15.85 1.20
CA GLU A 51 -7.64 14.40 1.14
C GLU A 51 -6.85 13.90 -0.07
N GLY A 52 -5.86 13.04 0.18
CA GLY A 52 -4.95 12.57 -0.85
C GLY A 52 -4.25 11.27 -0.50
N VAL A 53 -3.69 10.69 -1.56
CA VAL A 53 -2.68 9.63 -1.54
C VAL A 53 -1.55 10.07 -2.45
N TYR A 54 -0.37 9.45 -2.34
CA TYR A 54 0.76 9.84 -3.17
C TYR A 54 0.47 9.56 -4.66
N PRO A 55 0.57 10.56 -5.57
CA PRO A 55 0.13 10.43 -6.96
C PRO A 55 0.79 9.29 -7.74
N VAL A 56 2.06 8.99 -7.46
CA VAL A 56 2.81 7.91 -8.11
C VAL A 56 2.09 6.56 -7.99
N LEU A 57 1.42 6.29 -6.87
CA LEU A 57 0.65 5.06 -6.68
C LEU A 57 -0.49 4.97 -7.69
N LEU A 58 -1.26 6.06 -7.86
CA LEU A 58 -2.35 6.12 -8.83
C LEU A 58 -1.84 6.01 -10.26
N ASP A 59 -0.71 6.64 -10.57
CA ASP A 59 -0.12 6.63 -11.90
C ASP A 59 0.32 5.22 -12.32
N ILE A 60 1.02 4.51 -11.43
CA ILE A 60 1.46 3.13 -11.66
C ILE A 60 0.27 2.19 -11.81
N LEU A 61 -0.70 2.24 -10.88
CA LEU A 61 -1.87 1.34 -10.92
C LEU A 61 -2.70 1.57 -12.19
N ASN A 62 -2.90 2.83 -12.60
CA ASN A 62 -3.58 3.14 -13.84
C ASN A 62 -2.76 2.76 -15.08
N TYR A 63 -1.43 2.88 -15.04
CA TYR A 63 -0.55 2.42 -16.11
C TYR A 63 -0.70 0.90 -16.33
N ILE A 64 -0.60 0.12 -15.26
CA ILE A 64 -0.78 -1.34 -15.28
C ILE A 64 -2.16 -1.69 -15.84
N GLN A 65 -3.23 -1.06 -15.35
CA GLN A 65 -4.59 -1.32 -15.85
C GLN A 65 -4.75 -1.02 -17.34
N ARG A 66 -4.13 0.08 -17.83
CA ARG A 66 -4.19 0.44 -19.26
C ARG A 66 -3.41 -0.52 -20.15
N LYS A 67 -2.22 -0.97 -19.72
CA LYS A 67 -1.34 -1.87 -20.48
C LYS A 67 -1.90 -3.29 -20.53
N THR A 68 -2.37 -3.79 -19.39
CA THR A 68 -2.90 -5.16 -19.30
C THR A 68 -4.32 -5.30 -19.82
N LYS A 69 -5.09 -4.20 -19.91
CA LYS A 69 -6.54 -4.23 -20.15
C LYS A 69 -7.26 -5.19 -19.18
N LYS A 70 -6.75 -5.32 -17.96
CA LYS A 70 -7.28 -6.17 -16.88
C LYS A 70 -7.51 -5.31 -15.64
N ARG A 71 -8.46 -5.72 -14.81
CA ARG A 71 -8.79 -5.02 -13.56
C ARG A 71 -7.61 -5.12 -12.59
N VAL A 72 -7.18 -3.99 -12.06
CA VAL A 72 -6.28 -3.95 -10.89
C VAL A 72 -7.16 -4.00 -9.64
N VAL A 73 -6.96 -5.03 -8.80
CA VAL A 73 -7.69 -5.22 -7.55
C VAL A 73 -6.81 -4.74 -6.41
N ILE A 74 -7.09 -3.55 -5.91
CA ILE A 74 -6.45 -3.02 -4.69
C ILE A 74 -7.01 -3.79 -3.50
N THR A 75 -6.14 -4.49 -2.78
CA THR A 75 -6.49 -5.26 -1.59
C THR A 75 -6.39 -4.37 -0.37
N CYS A 76 -5.33 -3.58 -0.26
CA CYS A 76 -5.14 -2.61 0.81
C CYS A 76 -4.63 -1.25 0.29
N GLY A 77 -5.25 -0.16 0.74
CA GLY A 77 -4.81 1.22 0.50
C GLY A 77 -4.45 1.91 1.82
N HIS A 78 -5.04 3.06 2.09
CA HIS A 78 -4.90 3.70 3.39
C HIS A 78 -5.53 2.86 4.52
N ARG A 79 -4.87 2.80 5.69
CA ARG A 79 -5.47 2.28 6.93
C ARG A 79 -5.47 3.40 7.97
N CYS A 80 -6.59 3.75 8.58
CA CYS A 80 -6.53 4.62 9.76
C CYS A 80 -5.85 3.86 10.92
N PRO A 81 -5.27 4.53 11.93
CA PRO A 81 -4.56 3.87 13.02
C PRO A 81 -5.36 2.77 13.74
N LYS A 82 -6.67 2.98 13.92
CA LYS A 82 -7.56 1.98 14.54
C LYS A 82 -7.65 0.73 13.68
N HIS A 83 -7.95 0.89 12.39
CA HIS A 83 -8.02 -0.23 11.45
C HIS A 83 -6.67 -0.91 11.24
N ASN A 84 -5.57 -0.15 11.23
CA ASN A 84 -4.22 -0.70 11.11
C ASN A 84 -3.88 -1.62 12.29
N SER A 85 -4.16 -1.17 13.51
CA SER A 85 -3.94 -1.95 14.74
C SER A 85 -4.83 -3.19 14.83
N TYR A 86 -6.04 -3.11 14.29
CA TYR A 86 -6.93 -4.27 14.14
C TYR A 86 -6.39 -5.28 13.13
N ALA A 87 -5.99 -4.79 11.94
CA ALA A 87 -5.55 -5.62 10.84
C ALA A 87 -4.25 -6.37 11.12
N ASP A 88 -3.25 -5.68 11.67
CA ASP A 88 -1.94 -6.25 12.02
C ASP A 88 -1.47 -5.71 13.38
N THR A 89 -1.25 -6.62 14.33
CA THR A 89 -0.80 -6.30 15.70
C THR A 89 0.72 -6.35 15.86
N SER A 90 1.45 -6.70 14.80
CA SER A 90 2.91 -6.76 14.81
C SER A 90 3.51 -5.39 15.15
N ASN A 91 4.72 -5.40 15.73
CA ASN A 91 5.44 -4.15 16.00
C ASN A 91 5.81 -3.40 14.71
N ILE A 92 5.97 -4.11 13.59
CA ILE A 92 6.30 -3.55 12.28
C ILE A 92 5.11 -2.74 11.75
N ALA A 93 3.88 -3.21 11.95
CA ALA A 93 2.67 -2.53 11.53
C ALA A 93 2.50 -1.13 12.15
N LYS A 94 3.10 -0.87 13.32
CA LYS A 94 3.01 0.42 14.03
C LYS A 94 3.62 1.58 13.26
N THR A 95 4.46 1.31 12.26
CA THR A 95 5.07 2.32 11.40
C THR A 95 4.68 2.13 9.92
N SER A 96 3.58 1.41 9.66
CA SER A 96 3.10 1.13 8.30
C SER A 96 2.86 2.42 7.49
N LYS A 97 3.26 2.38 6.21
CA LYS A 97 3.07 3.48 5.27
C LYS A 97 1.64 3.54 4.73
N HIS A 98 0.84 2.48 4.89
CA HIS A 98 -0.61 2.52 4.67
C HIS A 98 -1.27 3.61 5.53
N MET A 99 -0.78 3.85 6.75
CA MET A 99 -1.36 4.88 7.63
C MET A 99 -1.20 6.30 7.11
N ILE A 100 -0.21 6.56 6.27
CA ILE A 100 0.04 7.88 5.68
C ILE A 100 -0.31 7.94 4.18
N GLY A 101 -1.01 6.91 3.66
CA GLY A 101 -1.44 6.85 2.26
C GLY A 101 -0.28 6.68 1.26
N ALA A 102 0.87 6.19 1.75
CA ALA A 102 2.12 6.01 0.99
C ALA A 102 2.39 4.55 0.63
N GLU A 103 1.38 3.69 0.73
CA GLU A 103 1.51 2.25 0.50
C GLU A 103 0.22 1.68 -0.11
N VAL A 104 0.37 0.74 -1.03
CA VAL A 104 -0.75 0.03 -1.64
C VAL A 104 -0.38 -1.43 -1.89
N ASP A 105 -1.33 -2.31 -1.58
CA ASP A 105 -1.30 -3.73 -1.91
C ASP A 105 -2.32 -4.02 -2.99
N PHE A 106 -1.93 -4.78 -4.01
CA PHE A 106 -2.82 -5.14 -5.10
C PHE A 106 -2.39 -6.39 -5.86
N TYR A 107 -3.33 -6.94 -6.64
CA TYR A 107 -3.04 -7.90 -7.70
C TYR A 107 -3.80 -7.50 -8.98
N VAL A 108 -3.51 -8.18 -10.10
CA VAL A 108 -4.18 -7.93 -11.37
C VAL A 108 -5.01 -9.15 -11.75
N GLN A 109 -6.30 -8.93 -11.99
CA GLN A 109 -7.25 -10.01 -12.28
C GLN A 109 -6.87 -10.73 -13.59
N GLY A 110 -6.77 -12.05 -13.54
CA GLY A 110 -6.30 -12.89 -14.63
C GLY A 110 -4.79 -12.84 -14.86
N LEU A 111 -4.00 -12.33 -13.90
CA LEU A 111 -2.53 -12.42 -13.83
C LEU A 111 -2.07 -12.88 -12.43
N GLU A 112 -2.95 -13.51 -11.66
CA GLU A 112 -2.68 -14.00 -10.30
C GLU A 112 -1.48 -14.98 -10.27
N ASN A 113 -1.33 -15.78 -11.32
CA ASN A 113 -0.22 -16.74 -11.49
C ASN A 113 0.97 -16.16 -12.26
N ALA A 114 0.97 -14.87 -12.57
CA ALA A 114 2.06 -14.19 -13.29
C ALA A 114 2.42 -12.83 -12.66
N PRO A 115 2.66 -12.76 -11.34
CA PRO A 115 2.91 -11.48 -10.65
C PRO A 115 4.19 -10.79 -11.14
N LEU A 116 5.21 -11.54 -11.59
CA LEU A 116 6.44 -10.96 -12.13
C LEU A 116 6.19 -10.11 -13.39
N LYS A 117 5.22 -10.49 -14.23
CA LYS A 117 4.82 -9.64 -15.38
C LYS A 117 4.25 -8.30 -14.93
N VAL A 118 3.60 -8.26 -13.77
CA VAL A 118 3.10 -7.01 -13.21
C VAL A 118 4.24 -6.18 -12.61
N MET A 119 5.27 -6.82 -12.04
CA MET A 119 6.49 -6.13 -11.63
C MET A 119 7.22 -5.48 -12.81
N ASP A 120 7.37 -6.21 -13.93
CA ASP A 120 8.00 -5.66 -15.14
C ASP A 120 7.28 -4.40 -15.63
N LEU A 121 5.93 -4.39 -15.58
CA LEU A 121 5.14 -3.20 -15.92
C LEU A 121 5.38 -2.02 -14.98
N ILE A 122 5.70 -2.25 -13.71
CA ILE A 122 6.09 -1.17 -12.77
C ILE A 122 7.42 -0.56 -13.22
N PHE A 123 8.37 -1.39 -13.65
CA PHE A 123 9.67 -0.91 -14.12
C PHE A 123 9.53 -0.18 -15.46
N ASP A 124 8.71 -0.69 -16.37
CA ASP A 124 8.44 -0.07 -17.67
C ASP A 124 7.72 1.28 -17.55
N PHE A 125 6.89 1.47 -16.52
CA PHE A 125 6.29 2.78 -16.22
C PHE A 125 7.35 3.88 -16.11
N TYR A 126 8.46 3.62 -15.41
CA TYR A 126 9.53 4.60 -15.22
C TYR A 126 10.34 4.89 -16.49
N LYS A 127 10.47 3.90 -17.38
CA LYS A 127 11.16 4.07 -18.68
C LYS A 127 10.29 4.80 -19.70
N GLU A 128 8.98 4.53 -19.67
CA GLU A 128 8.05 5.05 -20.67
C GLU A 128 7.53 6.46 -20.35
N ASP A 129 7.32 6.79 -19.08
CA ASP A 129 6.74 8.06 -18.68
C ASP A 129 7.76 9.20 -18.82
N SER A 130 7.40 10.24 -19.57
CA SER A 130 8.28 11.36 -19.91
C SER A 130 8.79 12.14 -18.70
N ARG A 131 8.14 12.01 -17.53
CA ARG A 131 8.56 12.67 -16.29
C ARG A 131 9.78 12.01 -15.66
N TYR A 132 10.09 10.77 -16.03
CA TYR A 132 11.20 9.97 -15.48
C TYR A 132 12.20 9.54 -16.55
N ARG A 133 11.78 9.53 -17.82
CA ARG A 133 12.60 9.05 -18.93
C ARG A 133 13.99 9.71 -18.97
N GLY A 134 15.02 8.88 -19.00
CA GLY A 134 16.43 9.30 -19.05
C GLY A 134 17.01 9.77 -17.71
N ILE A 135 16.27 9.66 -16.60
CA ILE A 135 16.74 10.00 -15.26
C ILE A 135 17.09 8.70 -14.52
N GLU A 136 18.37 8.35 -14.46
CA GLU A 136 18.87 7.05 -13.99
C GLU A 136 18.32 6.66 -12.61
N GLU A 137 18.28 7.59 -11.65
CA GLU A 137 17.81 7.33 -10.28
C GLU A 137 16.34 6.88 -10.19
N TYR A 138 15.51 7.17 -11.21
CA TYR A 138 14.12 6.70 -11.29
C TYR A 138 13.99 5.45 -12.17
N GLU A 139 14.75 5.34 -13.26
CA GLU A 139 14.65 4.19 -14.16
C GLU A 139 15.36 2.93 -13.63
N ARG A 140 16.45 3.11 -12.89
CA ARG A 140 17.27 2.01 -12.38
C ARG A 140 16.69 1.47 -11.08
N PHE A 141 16.17 0.25 -11.16
CA PHE A 141 15.78 -0.51 -9.98
C PHE A 141 16.97 -1.32 -9.46
N ILE A 142 17.22 -1.21 -8.16
CA ILE A 142 18.24 -1.94 -7.43
C ILE A 142 17.53 -2.96 -6.55
N GLN A 143 18.01 -4.20 -6.58
CA GLN A 143 17.49 -5.25 -5.72
C GLN A 143 17.96 -5.01 -4.28
N TYR A 144 17.03 -5.06 -3.34
CA TYR A 144 17.29 -4.87 -1.92
C TYR A 144 17.96 -6.12 -1.34
N GLN A 145 19.16 -5.95 -0.78
CA GLN A 145 20.04 -7.07 -0.38
C GLN A 145 19.93 -7.47 1.10
N LYS A 146 19.18 -6.72 1.91
CA LYS A 146 19.00 -7.04 3.34
C LYS A 146 17.84 -8.01 3.51
N ASP A 147 17.86 -8.76 4.61
CA ASP A 147 16.76 -9.65 4.98
C ASP A 147 15.44 -8.89 5.06
N THR A 148 14.41 -9.49 4.49
CA THR A 148 13.05 -8.96 4.50
C THR A 148 12.06 -10.05 4.88
N ASP A 149 10.81 -9.66 5.08
CA ASP A 149 9.65 -10.49 5.40
C ASP A 149 9.10 -11.30 4.21
N VAL A 150 9.75 -11.23 3.04
CA VAL A 150 9.34 -11.91 1.81
C VAL A 150 10.48 -12.76 1.24
N SER A 151 10.13 -13.90 0.65
CA SER A 151 11.09 -14.81 0.00
C SER A 151 11.67 -14.25 -1.30
N THR A 152 10.92 -13.40 -2.01
CA THR A 152 11.36 -12.76 -3.25
C THR A 152 12.04 -11.43 -2.92
N PRO A 153 13.35 -11.25 -3.18
CA PRO A 153 14.05 -10.03 -2.82
C PRO A 153 13.36 -8.79 -3.44
N PRO A 154 13.00 -7.79 -2.62
CA PRO A 154 12.35 -6.57 -3.11
C PRO A 154 13.25 -5.75 -4.04
N TRP A 155 12.63 -4.81 -4.77
CA TRP A 155 13.32 -3.88 -5.65
C TRP A 155 12.97 -2.45 -5.28
N HIS A 156 13.88 -1.51 -5.54
CA HIS A 156 13.60 -0.10 -5.34
C HIS A 156 14.33 0.78 -6.33
N ASN A 157 13.77 1.95 -6.60
CA ASN A 157 14.46 3.06 -7.25
C ASN A 157 14.48 4.25 -6.25
N LYS A 158 14.64 5.48 -6.74
CA LYS A 158 14.53 6.69 -5.90
C LYS A 158 13.14 6.89 -5.29
N GLU A 159 12.08 6.58 -6.02
CA GLU A 159 10.72 7.00 -5.68
C GLU A 159 9.91 5.94 -4.93
N ILE A 160 10.12 4.65 -5.22
CA ILE A 160 9.34 3.56 -4.67
C ILE A 160 10.19 2.36 -4.26
N PHE A 161 9.63 1.58 -3.33
CA PHE A 161 10.07 0.25 -2.94
C PHE A 161 8.94 -0.73 -3.28
N VAL A 162 9.26 -1.85 -3.91
CA VAL A 162 8.30 -2.82 -4.44
C VAL A 162 8.62 -4.20 -3.91
N LYS A 163 7.63 -4.83 -3.27
CA LYS A 163 7.70 -6.22 -2.79
C LYS A 163 6.72 -7.09 -3.56
N LEU A 164 7.10 -8.34 -3.80
CA LEU A 164 6.19 -9.41 -4.17
C LEU A 164 6.00 -10.31 -2.96
N ASN A 165 4.77 -10.37 -2.45
CA ASN A 165 4.37 -11.29 -1.40
C ASN A 165 3.78 -12.54 -2.04
N GLN A 166 4.33 -13.70 -1.74
CA GLN A 166 3.79 -15.00 -2.16
C GLN A 166 2.43 -15.28 -1.49
N TYR A 167 1.76 -16.35 -1.91
CA TYR A 167 0.39 -16.68 -1.49
C TYR A 167 0.20 -16.88 0.03
N ASN A 168 1.28 -17.19 0.76
CA ASN A 168 1.28 -17.40 2.21
C ASN A 168 2.02 -16.29 2.98
N GLU A 169 2.58 -15.29 2.30
CA GLU A 169 3.39 -14.23 2.91
C GLU A 169 2.56 -12.97 3.22
N GLY A 170 2.98 -12.21 4.24
CA GLY A 170 2.43 -10.88 4.54
C GLY A 170 0.92 -10.86 4.84
N ARG A 171 0.31 -12.00 5.19
CA ARG A 171 -1.13 -12.13 5.37
C ARG A 171 -1.61 -11.53 6.69
N ASP A 172 -2.63 -10.70 6.59
CA ASP A 172 -3.33 -10.06 7.69
C ASP A 172 -4.85 -10.09 7.46
N PHE A 173 -5.62 -9.34 8.25
CA PHE A 173 -7.08 -9.32 8.12
C PHE A 173 -7.60 -8.51 6.91
N ASN A 174 -6.75 -7.73 6.25
CA ASN A 174 -7.10 -6.90 5.09
C ASN A 174 -6.75 -7.52 3.75
N ASN A 175 -5.70 -8.34 3.68
CA ASN A 175 -5.24 -8.96 2.44
C ASN A 175 -5.50 -10.49 2.40
N ARG A 176 -6.67 -10.91 2.93
CA ARG A 176 -7.14 -12.30 2.94
C ARG A 176 -7.57 -12.79 1.55
N HIS A 177 -6.60 -13.02 0.67
CA HIS A 177 -6.81 -13.66 -0.63
C HIS A 177 -5.74 -14.72 -0.89
N PRO A 178 -6.04 -15.76 -1.70
CA PRO A 178 -5.14 -16.89 -1.92
C PRO A 178 -4.03 -16.61 -2.94
N TYR A 179 -4.03 -15.44 -3.59
CA TYR A 179 -3.09 -15.11 -4.68
C TYR A 179 -1.87 -14.32 -4.20
N PRO A 180 -0.70 -14.44 -4.83
CA PRO A 180 0.37 -13.46 -4.65
C PRO A 180 -0.11 -12.03 -4.88
N TYR A 181 0.50 -11.06 -4.18
CA TYR A 181 0.20 -9.64 -4.38
C TYR A 181 1.47 -8.80 -4.35
N ILE A 182 1.37 -7.62 -4.95
CA ILE A 182 2.45 -6.64 -4.99
C ILE A 182 2.13 -5.54 -3.99
N CYS A 183 3.13 -5.19 -3.20
CA CYS A 183 3.13 -4.04 -2.33
C CYS A 183 4.04 -2.96 -2.92
N ILE A 184 3.54 -1.73 -3.06
CA ILE A 184 4.35 -0.56 -3.43
C ILE A 184 4.33 0.42 -2.27
N GLN A 185 5.52 0.78 -1.79
CA GLN A 185 5.74 1.83 -0.79
C GLN A 185 6.43 3.04 -1.43
N VAL A 186 5.92 4.25 -1.19
CA VAL A 186 6.57 5.48 -1.66
C VAL A 186 7.73 5.85 -0.76
N LEU A 187 8.89 6.08 -1.36
CA LEU A 187 10.14 6.49 -0.71
C LEU A 187 10.42 8.00 -0.85
N TYR A 188 10.01 8.59 -1.97
CA TYR A 188 10.27 10.01 -2.28
C TYR A 188 9.04 10.62 -2.96
N ASP A 189 8.68 11.84 -2.57
CA ASP A 189 7.61 12.60 -3.20
C ASP A 189 8.21 13.66 -4.12
N ARG A 190 8.02 13.46 -5.42
CA ARG A 190 8.52 14.38 -6.45
C ARG A 190 7.95 15.79 -6.30
N SER A 191 6.71 15.94 -5.85
CA SER A 191 6.06 17.25 -5.76
C SER A 191 6.70 18.11 -4.69
N THR A 192 6.95 17.54 -3.51
CA THR A 192 7.59 18.25 -2.39
C THR A 192 9.11 18.15 -2.39
N LYS A 193 9.68 17.25 -3.21
CA LYS A 193 11.10 16.90 -3.26
C LYS A 193 11.64 16.33 -1.94
N LEU A 194 10.78 15.70 -1.15
CA LEU A 194 11.11 15.18 0.18
C LEU A 194 10.99 13.65 0.24
N LYS A 195 11.78 13.04 1.13
CA LYS A 195 11.61 11.62 1.48
C LYS A 195 10.26 11.41 2.17
N VAL A 196 9.59 10.32 1.80
CA VAL A 196 8.33 9.90 2.39
C VAL A 196 8.62 8.91 3.52
N ASN A 197 8.54 9.42 4.74
CA ASN A 197 8.70 8.64 5.96
C ASN A 197 7.40 8.66 6.77
N TYR A 198 7.14 7.55 7.45
CA TYR A 198 6.16 7.51 8.53
C TYR A 198 6.56 8.53 9.61
N THR A 199 5.57 9.25 10.12
CA THR A 199 5.65 9.92 11.41
C THR A 199 4.35 9.68 12.16
N TRP A 200 4.43 9.63 13.48
CA TRP A 200 3.23 9.47 14.31
C TRP A 200 2.20 10.56 14.02
N GLU A 201 2.65 11.82 13.88
CA GLU A 201 1.79 12.95 13.55
C GLU A 201 1.03 12.74 12.23
N LYS A 202 1.72 12.34 11.15
CA LYS A 202 1.06 12.07 9.86
C LYS A 202 0.06 10.93 9.94
N ALA A 203 0.37 9.89 10.70
CA ALA A 203 -0.49 8.72 10.81
C ALA A 203 -1.71 8.95 11.72
N HIS A 204 -1.55 9.68 12.83
CA HIS A 204 -2.56 9.81 13.87
C HIS A 204 -3.32 11.14 13.85
N ARG A 205 -2.74 12.19 13.27
CA ARG A 205 -3.36 13.52 13.14
C ARG A 205 -3.47 14.00 11.69
N GLY A 206 -2.89 13.27 10.74
CA GLY A 206 -2.91 13.61 9.32
C GLY A 206 -4.19 13.22 8.58
N TYR A 207 -5.32 13.01 9.26
CA TYR A 207 -6.62 12.71 8.63
C TYR A 207 -7.75 13.25 9.52
N LEU A 208 -8.91 13.54 8.93
CA LEU A 208 -10.10 14.02 9.61
C LEU A 208 -10.93 12.84 10.12
N GLN A 209 -11.57 13.01 11.28
CA GLN A 209 -12.60 12.13 11.79
C GLN A 209 -13.96 12.83 11.66
N HIS A 210 -15.02 12.08 11.34
CA HIS A 210 -16.38 12.59 11.10
C HIS A 210 -17.39 12.04 12.09
#